data_AF-A0A942Y957-F1
#
_entry.id   AF-A0A942Y957-F1
#
_cell.length_a   1.000
_cell.length_b   1.000
_cell.length_c   1.000
_cell.angle_alpha   90.00
_cell.angle_beta   90.00
_cell.angle_gamma   90.00
#
_symmetry.space_group_name_H-M   'P 1'
#
loop_
_entity.id
_entity.type
_entity.pdbx_description
1 polymer ?
#
loop_
_entity_poly.entity_id
_entity_poly.type
_entity_poly.pdbx_seq_one_letter_code
_entity_poly.pdbx_strand_id
1 'polypeptide(L)'
;MANVNVTYDDLRNQASQLRNGQKAIEDQLSQLKSQIDNLVSSGYVTDKSSKAFDSTYSEFNSGATQTIQAIDGMAGFLESAANTLESTDEQLASSIG
;
A
#
# COMPACT_ATOMS: atom_id res chain seq x y z
N MET A 1 22.98 -5.79 20.60
CA MET A 1 21.93 -6.28 19.70
C MET A 1 20.61 -5.84 20.32
N ALA A 2 19.92 -4.89 19.72
CA ALA A 2 18.65 -4.41 20.26
C ALA A 2 17.65 -5.57 20.16
N ASN A 3 17.28 -6.15 21.30
CA ASN A 3 16.01 -6.86 21.40
C ASN A 3 14.96 -5.78 21.14
N VAL A 4 14.58 -5.61 19.87
CA VAL A 4 13.49 -4.72 19.51
C VAL A 4 12.27 -5.34 20.15
N ASN A 5 11.90 -4.80 21.31
CA ASN A 5 10.74 -5.21 22.07
C ASN A 5 9.52 -4.63 21.34
N VAL A 6 9.26 -5.13 20.13
CA VAL A 6 8.13 -4.69 19.31
C VAL A 6 6.87 -5.08 20.07
N THR A 7 6.13 -4.09 20.53
CA THR A 7 4.84 -4.30 21.20
C THR A 7 3.74 -4.54 20.16
N TYR A 8 2.58 -5.06 20.59
CA TYR A 8 1.41 -5.17 19.71
C TYR A 8 0.98 -3.80 19.17
N ASP A 9 1.13 -2.76 19.99
CA ASP A 9 0.85 -1.38 19.59
C ASP A 9 1.84 -0.89 18.54
N ASP A 10 3.12 -1.25 18.61
CA ASP A 10 4.10 -0.89 17.57
C ASP A 10 3.73 -1.52 16.21
N LEU A 11 3.30 -2.78 16.21
CA LEU A 11 2.83 -3.46 14.99
C LEU A 11 1.60 -2.78 14.40
N ARG A 12 0.61 -2.46 15.23
CA ARG A 12 -0.62 -1.75 14.82
C ARG A 12 -0.33 -0.33 14.31
N ASN A 13 0.59 0.38 14.96
CA ASN A 13 1.05 1.70 14.54
C ASN A 13 1.75 1.63 13.19
N GLN A 14 2.64 0.65 12.99
CA GLN A 14 3.34 0.49 11.73
C GLN A 14 2.39 0.09 10.59
N ALA A 15 1.40 -0.76 10.85
CA ALA A 15 0.35 -1.09 9.89
C ALA A 15 -0.45 0.17 9.48
N SER A 16 -0.83 1.00 10.46
CA SER A 16 -1.52 2.27 10.21
C SER A 16 -0.68 3.23 9.35
N GLN A 17 0.62 3.31 9.60
CA GLN A 17 1.54 4.10 8.79
C GLN A 17 1.63 3.58 7.34
N LEU A 18 1.67 2.26 7.15
CA LEU A 18 1.65 1.65 5.82
C LEU A 18 0.36 1.99 5.06
N ARG A 19 -0.81 1.88 5.71
CA ARG A 19 -2.09 2.28 5.10
C ARG A 19 -2.15 3.76 4.73
N ASN A 20 -1.59 4.63 5.58
CA ASN A 20 -1.50 6.06 5.26
C ASN A 20 -0.60 6.31 4.05
N GLY A 21 0.56 5.62 3.98
CA GLY A 21 1.46 5.69 2.83
C GLY A 21 0.82 5.16 1.55
N GLN A 22 0.07 4.06 1.63
CA GLN A 22 -0.72 3.52 0.51
C GLN A 22 -1.67 4.58 -0.05
N LYS A 23 -2.47 5.22 0.81
CA LYS A 23 -3.41 6.26 0.39
C LYS A 23 -2.70 7.44 -0.29
N ALA A 24 -1.57 7.88 0.26
CA ALA A 24 -0.78 8.94 -0.35
C ALA A 24 -0.27 8.57 -1.76
N ILE A 25 0.11 7.30 -1.96
CA ILE A 25 0.51 6.78 -3.27
C ILE A 25 -0.71 6.76 -4.22
N GLU A 26 -1.85 6.24 -3.79
CA GLU A 26 -3.11 6.24 -4.56
C GLU A 26 -3.50 7.65 -5.03
N ASP A 27 -3.46 8.63 -4.13
CA ASP A 27 -3.77 10.02 -4.43
C ASP A 27 -2.80 10.60 -5.48
N GLN A 28 -1.49 10.33 -5.32
CA GLN A 28 -0.46 10.79 -6.25
C GLN A 28 -0.64 10.17 -7.64
N LEU A 29 -0.95 8.87 -7.71
CA LEU A 29 -1.17 8.16 -8.98
C LEU A 29 -2.41 8.69 -9.70
N SER A 30 -3.49 8.94 -8.98
CA SER A 30 -4.72 9.54 -9.50
C SER A 30 -4.48 10.95 -10.06
N GLN A 31 -3.65 11.74 -9.38
CA GLN A 31 -3.26 13.06 -9.86
C GLN A 31 -2.45 12.98 -11.18
N LEU A 32 -1.46 12.08 -11.23
CA LEU A 32 -0.64 11.88 -12.44
C LEU A 32 -1.51 11.40 -13.61
N LYS A 33 -2.44 10.46 -13.36
CA LYS A 33 -3.44 10.02 -14.34
C LYS A 33 -4.19 11.19 -14.95
N SER A 34 -4.73 12.06 -14.09
CA SER A 34 -5.57 13.16 -14.53
C SER A 34 -4.80 14.17 -15.38
N GLN A 35 -3.53 14.46 -15.05
CA GLN A 35 -2.68 15.34 -15.85
C GLN A 35 -2.44 14.78 -17.25
N ILE A 36 -2.18 13.47 -17.32
CA ILE A 36 -1.99 12.75 -18.57
C ILE A 36 -3.26 12.75 -19.42
N ASP A 37 -4.41 12.38 -18.83
CA ASP A 37 -5.69 12.35 -19.53
C ASP A 37 -6.05 13.74 -20.11
N ASN A 38 -5.72 14.81 -19.39
CA ASN A 38 -5.90 16.19 -19.87
C ASN A 38 -4.99 16.53 -21.07
N LEU A 39 -3.74 16.08 -21.07
CA LEU A 39 -2.82 16.30 -22.20
C LEU A 39 -3.29 15.56 -23.46
N VAL A 40 -3.74 14.31 -23.30
CA VAL A 40 -4.31 13.51 -24.38
C VAL A 40 -5.60 14.16 -24.91
N SER A 41 -6.50 14.56 -24.03
CA SER A 41 -7.75 15.26 -24.42
C SER A 41 -7.51 16.61 -25.09
N SER A 42 -6.39 17.28 -24.81
CA SER A 42 -6.03 18.58 -25.41
C SER A 42 -5.43 18.47 -26.82
N GLY A 43 -5.36 17.26 -27.39
CA GLY A 43 -4.97 17.04 -28.78
C GLY A 43 -3.47 16.81 -29.00
N TYR A 44 -2.70 16.47 -27.96
CA TYR A 44 -1.27 16.12 -28.06
C TYR A 44 -0.98 14.77 -28.78
N VAL A 45 -2.01 14.19 -29.40
CA VAL A 45 -2.13 12.78 -29.77
C VAL A 45 -1.79 12.64 -31.25
N THR A 46 -0.53 12.32 -31.57
CA THR A 46 -0.12 11.88 -32.92
C THR A 46 -0.24 10.36 -33.02
N ASP A 47 -0.73 9.83 -34.15
CA ASP A 47 -1.24 8.44 -34.30
C ASP A 47 -0.34 7.30 -33.76
N LYS A 48 1.00 7.48 -33.76
CA LYS A 48 1.95 6.47 -33.27
C LYS A 48 2.35 6.68 -31.81
N SER A 49 2.59 7.92 -31.41
CA SER A 49 3.00 8.33 -30.06
C SER A 49 1.97 7.92 -29.01
N SER A 50 0.70 8.00 -29.41
CA SER A 50 -0.47 7.81 -28.55
C SER A 50 -0.69 6.37 -28.14
N LYS A 51 -0.50 5.41 -29.06
CA LYS A 51 -0.58 3.98 -28.73
C LYS A 51 0.55 3.52 -27.80
N ALA A 52 1.76 4.02 -28.04
CA ALA A 52 2.90 3.73 -27.16
C ALA A 52 2.65 4.30 -25.76
N PHE A 53 2.14 5.54 -25.70
CA PHE A 53 1.78 6.20 -24.46
C PHE A 53 0.68 5.45 -23.69
N ASP A 54 -0.42 5.05 -24.34
CA ASP A 54 -1.50 4.27 -23.73
C ASP A 54 -0.99 2.94 -23.15
N SER A 55 -0.09 2.24 -23.87
CA SER A 55 0.52 0.99 -23.40
C SER A 55 1.36 1.22 -22.15
N THR A 56 2.26 2.21 -22.18
CA THR A 56 3.11 2.56 -21.02
C THR A 56 2.26 3.02 -19.83
N TYR A 57 1.19 3.76 -20.08
CA TYR A 57 0.27 4.23 -19.06
C TYR A 57 -0.49 3.05 -18.41
N SER A 58 -0.94 2.09 -19.20
CA SER A 58 -1.58 0.85 -18.71
C SER A 58 -0.63 0.02 -17.85
N GLU A 59 0.62 -0.17 -18.30
CA GLU A 59 1.66 -0.87 -17.55
C GLU A 59 1.96 -0.18 -16.22
N PHE A 60 2.10 1.15 -16.24
CA PHE A 60 2.28 1.95 -15.04
C PHE A 60 1.12 1.75 -14.05
N ASN A 61 -0.13 1.87 -14.51
CA ASN A 61 -1.30 1.69 -13.66
C ASN A 61 -1.37 0.28 -13.05
N SER A 62 -1.01 -0.74 -13.83
CA SER A 62 -0.94 -2.13 -13.36
C SER A 62 0.12 -2.30 -12.26
N GLY A 63 1.36 -1.84 -12.50
CA GLY A 63 2.44 -1.93 -11.53
C GLY A 63 2.18 -1.11 -10.26
N ALA A 64 1.55 0.05 -10.42
CA ALA A 64 1.13 0.89 -9.31
C ALA A 64 0.06 0.20 -8.44
N THR A 65 -0.95 -0.41 -9.08
CA THR A 65 -1.98 -1.21 -8.39
C THR A 65 -1.36 -2.38 -7.62
N GLN A 66 -0.42 -3.10 -8.22
CA GLN A 66 0.28 -4.20 -7.56
C GLN A 66 1.09 -3.71 -6.34
N THR A 67 1.73 -2.55 -6.47
CA THR A 67 2.50 -1.95 -5.36
C THR A 67 1.58 -1.58 -4.20
N ILE A 68 0.45 -0.95 -4.47
CA ILE A 68 -0.59 -0.61 -3.49
C ILE A 68 -1.09 -1.87 -2.76
N GLN A 69 -1.43 -2.91 -3.51
CA GLN A 69 -1.88 -4.19 -2.96
C GLN A 69 -0.82 -4.85 -2.06
N ALA A 70 0.46 -4.76 -2.43
CA ALA A 70 1.54 -5.28 -1.61
C ALA A 70 1.65 -4.52 -0.27
N ILE A 71 1.45 -3.20 -0.26
CA ILE A 71 1.45 -2.41 0.98
C ILE A 71 0.27 -2.79 1.89
N ASP A 72 -0.93 -2.93 1.33
CA ASP A 72 -2.11 -3.37 2.09
C ASP A 72 -1.91 -4.77 2.70
N GLY A 73 -1.35 -5.70 1.92
CA GLY A 73 -1.01 -7.04 2.39
C GLY A 73 0.00 -7.03 3.55
N MET A 74 1.02 -6.17 3.49
CA MET A 74 1.97 -5.99 4.58
C MET A 74 1.32 -5.39 5.83
N ALA A 75 0.45 -4.38 5.67
CA ALA A 75 -0.29 -3.79 6.78
C ALA A 75 -1.20 -4.83 7.46
N GLY A 76 -1.95 -5.61 6.68
CA GLY A 76 -2.81 -6.69 7.18
C GLY A 76 -2.02 -7.80 7.89
N PHE A 77 -0.83 -8.13 7.40
CA PHE A 77 0.06 -9.07 8.08
C PHE A 77 0.48 -8.56 9.47
N LEU A 78 0.89 -7.29 9.59
CA LEU A 78 1.28 -6.69 10.87
C LEU A 78 0.12 -6.64 11.87
N GLU A 79 -1.09 -6.26 11.42
CA GLU A 79 -2.31 -6.29 12.23
C GLU A 79 -2.62 -7.72 12.73
N SER A 80 -2.54 -8.70 11.83
CA SER A 80 -2.80 -10.10 12.16
C SER A 80 -1.77 -10.66 13.16
N ALA A 81 -0.50 -10.31 12.99
CA ALA A 81 0.57 -10.68 13.91
C ALA A 81 0.33 -10.09 15.29
N ALA A 82 -0.03 -8.80 15.39
CA ALA A 82 -0.34 -8.14 16.65
C ALA A 82 -1.46 -8.86 17.41
N ASN A 83 -2.58 -9.13 16.73
CA ASN A 83 -3.75 -9.78 17.32
C ASN A 83 -3.45 -11.22 17.75
N THR A 84 -2.68 -11.97 16.96
CA THR A 84 -2.32 -13.36 17.29
C THR A 84 -1.43 -13.44 18.51
N LEU A 85 -0.43 -12.55 18.60
CA LEU A 85 0.49 -12.52 19.72
C LEU A 85 -0.21 -12.06 21.01
N GLU A 86 -1.04 -11.02 20.95
CA GLU A 86 -1.84 -10.55 22.08
C GLU A 86 -2.77 -11.65 22.61
N SER A 87 -3.50 -12.33 21.72
CA SER A 87 -4.39 -13.44 22.09
C SER A 87 -3.63 -14.62 22.71
N THR A 88 -2.43 -14.91 22.21
CA THR A 88 -1.58 -16.00 22.76
C THR A 88 -1.09 -15.64 24.17
N ASP A 89 -0.66 -14.41 24.39
CA ASP A 89 -0.20 -13.96 25.70
C ASP A 89 -1.34 -13.94 26.74
N GLU A 90 -2.54 -13.51 26.35
CA GLU A 90 -3.75 -13.58 27.20
C GLU A 90 -4.10 -15.02 27.61
N GLN A 91 -4.00 -15.96 26.67
CA GLN A 91 -4.23 -17.39 26.94
C GLN A 91 -3.19 -17.95 27.91
N LEU A 92 -1.90 -17.63 27.70
CA LEU A 92 -0.83 -18.06 28.59
C LEU A 92 -1.00 -17.49 30.00
N ALA A 93 -1.35 -16.21 30.13
CA ALA A 93 -1.65 -15.59 31.41
C ALA A 93 -2.83 -16.28 32.12
N SER A 94 -3.88 -16.63 31.39
CA SER A 94 -5.05 -17.34 31.92
C SER A 94 -4.77 -18.80 32.31
N SER A 95 -3.70 -19.41 31.79
CA SER A 95 -3.32 -20.80 32.09
C SER A 95 -2.52 -20.96 33.39
N ILE A 96 -1.97 -19.87 33.91
CA ILE A 96 -1.12 -19.85 35.11
C ILE A 96 -1.87 -19.27 36.34
N GLY A 97 -2.99 -18.58 36.12
CA GLY A 97 -3.89 -18.07 37.17
C GLY A 97 -5.06 -19.00 37.47
#